data_AF-A0A842US08-F1
#
_entry.id   AF-A0A842US08-F1
#
_cell.length_a   1.000
_cell.length_b   1.000
_cell.length_c   1.000
_cell.angle_alpha   90.00
_cell.angle_beta   90.00
_cell.angle_gamma   90.00
#
_symmetry.space_group_name_H-M   'P 1'
#
loop_
_entity.id
_entity.type
_entity.pdbx_description
1 polymer ?
#
loop_
_entity_poly.entity_id
_entity_poly.type
_entity_poly.pdbx_seq_one_letter_code
_entity_poly.pdbx_strand_id
1 'polypeptide(L)' 'MGDEIVKCQRCGDKIQSYSPMRKWCVECRHAISLEQAKARKTAKKKT' A
#
# COMPACT_ATOMS: atom_id res chain seq x y z
N MET A 1 -4.18 20.47 -11.60
CA MET A 1 -4.06 19.05 -11.21
C MET A 1 -2.60 18.83 -10.88
N GLY A 2 -2.24 18.78 -9.59
CA GLY A 2 -0.84 18.69 -9.17
C GLY A 2 -0.46 17.26 -8.88
N ASP A 3 0.41 16.68 -9.70
CA ASP A 3 1.02 15.39 -9.43
C ASP A 3 2.09 15.57 -8.34
N GLU A 4 1.86 15.01 -7.15
CA GLU A 4 2.84 15.04 -6.06
C GLU A 4 3.74 13.81 -6.14
N ILE A 5 5.05 14.01 -6.08
CA ILE A 5 6.02 12.91 -6.00
C ILE A 5 6.12 12.48 -4.55
N VAL A 6 5.46 11.37 -4.21
CA VAL A 6 5.56 10.74 -2.89
C VAL A 6 6.59 9.61 -2.93
N LYS A 7 7.14 9.24 -1.77
CA LYS A 7 8.09 8.11 -1.66
C LYS A 7 7.37 6.90 -1.11
N CYS A 8 7.47 5.76 -1.79
CA CYS A 8 6.92 4.50 -1.29
C CYS A 8 7.62 4.11 0.02
N GLN A 9 6.86 3.91 1.10
CA GLN A 9 7.44 3.55 2.40
C GLN A 9 8.02 2.12 2.45
N ARG A 10 7.73 1.28 1.45
CA ARG A 10 8.21 -0.12 1.40
C ARG A 10 9.48 -0.28 0.58
N CYS A 11 9.47 0.18 -0.67
CA CYS A 11 10.62 0.05 -1.58
C CYS A 11 11.47 1.33 -1.67
N GLY A 12 10.92 2.49 -1.29
CA GLY A 12 11.61 3.76 -1.40
C GLY A 12 11.49 4.44 -2.77
N ASP A 13 10.75 3.86 -3.73
CA ASP A 13 10.54 4.45 -5.05
C ASP A 13 9.79 5.78 -5.01
N LYS A 14 10.15 6.66 -5.94
CA LYS A 14 9.44 7.91 -6.20
C LYS A 14 8.23 7.60 -7.08
N ILE A 15 7.04 7.90 -6.57
CA ILE A 15 5.78 7.61 -7.24
C ILE A 15 5.04 8.92 -7.46
N GLN A 16 4.63 9.14 -8.72
CA GLN A 16 3.67 10.18 -9.03
C GLN A 16 2.31 9.77 -8.47
N SER A 17 1.80 10.57 -7.54
CA SER A 17 0.50 10.37 -6.93
C SER A 17 -0.28 11.67 -6.99
N TYR A 18 -1.50 11.58 -7.49
CA TYR A 18 -2.46 12.68 -7.40
C TYR A 18 -2.96 12.92 -5.97
N SER A 19 -2.65 12.01 -5.04
CA SER A 19 -3.12 12.07 -3.66
C SER A 19 -1.95 11.97 -2.68
N PRO A 20 -1.76 12.97 -1.79
CA PRO A 20 -0.69 12.97 -0.79
C PRO A 20 -0.85 11.85 0.26
N MET A 21 -2.05 11.28 0.38
CA MET A 21 -2.30 10.14 1.29
C MET A 21 -1.69 8.82 0.81
N ARG A 22 -1.16 8.75 -0.42
CA ARG A 22 -0.68 7.49 -0.97
C ARG A 22 0.72 7.13 -0.43
N LYS A 23 0.75 6.21 0.53
CA LYS A 23 2.00 5.77 1.21
C LYS A 23 2.83 4.73 0.44
N TRP A 24 2.22 4.02 -0.51
CA TRP A 24 2.85 2.90 -1.21
C TRP A 24 2.64 2.96 -2.73
N CYS A 25 3.63 2.45 -3.49
CA CYS A 25 3.52 2.30 -4.94
C CYS A 25 2.44 1.28 -5.29
N VAL A 26 2.01 1.25 -6.56
CA VAL A 26 0.96 0.33 -7.03
C VAL A 26 1.28 -1.11 -6.65
N GLU A 27 2.52 -1.54 -6.87
CA GLU A 27 2.98 -2.90 -6.59
C GLU A 27 2.98 -3.20 -5.10
N CYS A 28 3.63 -2.36 -4.29
CA CYS A 28 3.69 -2.54 -2.85
C CYS A 28 2.30 -2.44 -2.20
N ARG A 29 1.42 -1.57 -2.71
CA ARG A 29 0.04 -1.44 -2.24
C ARG A 29 -0.73 -2.74 -2.45
N HIS A 30 -0.54 -3.38 -3.61
CA HIS A 30 -1.22 -4.64 -3.90
C HIS A 30 -0.71 -5.76 -2.98
N ALA A 31 0.60 -5.87 -2.81
CA ALA A 31 1.21 -6.85 -1.90
C ALA A 31 0.71 -6.66 -0.45
N ILE A 32 0.71 -5.43 0.08
CA ILE A 32 0.23 -5.13 1.43
C ILE A 32 -1.27 -5.45 1.55
N SER A 33 -2.07 -5.12 0.54
CA SER A 33 -3.50 -5.45 0.53
C SER A 33 -3.72 -6.97 0.63
N LEU A 34 -2.94 -7.77 -0.10
CA LEU A 34 -2.98 -9.23 -0.03
C LEU A 34 -2.51 -9.75 1.33
N GLU A 35 -1.45 -9.19 1.91
CA GLU A 35 -0.96 -9.53 3.25
C GLU A 35 -2.02 -9.25 4.32
N GLN A 36 -2.67 -8.08 4.28
CA GLN A 36 -3.76 -7.74 5.19
C GLN A 36 -4.97 -8.64 5.00
N ALA A 37 -5.34 -8.97 3.76
CA ALA A 37 -6.43 -9.88 3.47
C ALA A 37 -6.15 -11.29 4.03
N LYS A 38 -4.92 -11.78 3.90
CA LYS A 38 -4.48 -13.05 4.50
C LYS A 38 -4.53 -13.01 6.03
N ALA A 39 -4.03 -11.93 6.64
CA ALA A 39 -4.05 -11.75 8.10
C ALA A 39 -5.48 -11.74 8.67
N ARG A 40 -6.45 -11.14 7.96
CA ARG A 40 -7.86 -11.18 8.33
C ARG A 40 -8.45 -12.59 8.27
N LYS A 41 -8.04 -13.40 7.28
CA LYS A 41 -8.50 -14.80 7.16
C LYS A 41 -7.95 -15.68 8.29
N THR A 42 -6.70 -15.46 8.73
CA THR A 42 -6.12 -16.22 9.85
C THR A 42 -6.71 -15.82 11.19
N ALA A 43 -7.13 -14.55 11.36
CA ALA A 43 -7.83 -14.12 12.57
C ALA A 43 -9.19 -14.82 12.76
N LYS A 44 -9.88 -15.19 11.67
CA LYS A 44 -11.20 -15.83 11.71
C LYS A 44 -11.19 -17.32 12.11
N LYS A 45 -10.02 -17.97 12.21
CA LYS A 45 -9.89 -19.38 12.63
C LYS A 45 -9.64 -19.57 14.14
N LYS A 46 -9.61 -18.49 14.92
CA LYS A 46 -9.52 -18.51 16.39
C LYS A 46 -10.87 -18.15 17.05
N THR A 47 -11.96 -18.73 16.57
CA THR A 47 -13.27 -18.71 17.24
C THR A 47 -13.91 -20.06 17.07
#